data_AF-A0A0B8PAI9-F1
#
_entry.id   AF-A0A0B8PAI9-F1
#
_cell.length_a   1.000
_cell.length_b   1.000
_cell.length_c   1.000
_cell.angle_alpha   90.00
_cell.angle_beta   90.00
_cell.angle_gamma   90.00
#
_symmetry.space_group_name_H-M   'P 1'
#
loop_
_entity.id
_entity.type
_entity.pdbx_description
1 polymer ?
#
loop_
_entity_poly.entity_id
_entity_poly.type
_entity_poly.pdbx_seq_one_letter_code
_entity_poly.pdbx_strand_id
1 'polypeptide(L)' 'MIAITGPMGSGKTTLLEVLAGLTELQNGVIKYNGHNLTQYDPQLLRQWLGFYGDQPRSSL' A
#
# COMPACT_ATOMS: atom_id res chain seq x y z
N MET A 1 -16.36 2.36 2.50
CA MET A 1 -15.31 1.65 3.25
C MET A 1 -15.17 0.26 2.65
N ILE A 2 -13.93 -0.20 2.42
CA ILE A 2 -13.62 -1.52 1.83
C ILE A 2 -12.75 -2.29 2.84
N ALA A 3 -12.98 -3.59 2.98
CA ALA A 3 -12.15 -4.47 3.81
C ALA A 3 -11.49 -5.54 2.94
N ILE A 4 -10.21 -5.82 3.22
CA ILE A 4 -9.44 -6.90 2.58
C ILE A 4 -9.21 -7.97 3.63
N THR A 5 -9.77 -9.17 3.42
CA THR A 5 -9.70 -10.29 4.37
C THR A 5 -9.09 -11.53 3.72
N GLY A 6 -8.46 -12.38 4.52
CA GLY A 6 -7.89 -13.64 4.03
C GLY A 6 -6.99 -14.31 5.07
N PRO A 7 -6.57 -15.58 4.84
CA PRO A 7 -5.73 -16.34 5.76
C PRO A 7 -4.40 -15.65 6.11
N MET A 8 -3.76 -16.04 7.21
CA MET A 8 -2.40 -15.61 7.49
C MET A 8 -1.47 -16.00 6.33
N GLY A 9 -0.56 -15.11 5.95
CA GLY A 9 0.34 -15.34 4.81
C GLY A 9 -0.27 -15.11 3.42
N SER A 10 -1.56 -14.74 3.31
CA SER A 10 -2.20 -14.46 2.01
C SER A 10 -1.72 -13.16 1.32
N GLY A 11 -0.71 -12.48 1.86
CA GLY A 11 -0.13 -11.27 1.26
C GLY A 11 -0.88 -9.95 1.52
N LYS A 12 -1.81 -9.88 2.47
CA LYS A 12 -2.57 -8.64 2.77
C LYS A 12 -1.67 -7.46 3.13
N THR A 13 -0.71 -7.68 4.03
CA THR A 13 0.25 -6.65 4.44
C THR A 13 1.07 -6.19 3.25
N THR A 14 1.62 -7.13 2.49
CA THR A 14 2.38 -6.85 1.26
C THR A 14 1.56 -6.07 0.23
N LEU A 15 0.28 -6.41 0.03
CA LEU A 15 -0.61 -5.68 -0.86
C LEU A 15 -0.80 -4.23 -0.39
N LEU A 16 -1.03 -4.00 0.90
CA LEU A 16 -1.21 -2.66 1.45
C LEU A 16 0.09 -1.84 1.39
N GLU A 17 1.25 -2.46 1.63
CA GLU A 17 2.56 -1.81 1.49
C GLU A 17 2.85 -1.41 0.04
N VAL A 18 2.51 -2.27 -0.93
CA VAL A 18 2.62 -1.95 -2.36
C VAL A 18 1.72 -0.78 -2.74
N LEU A 19 0.46 -0.76 -2.26
CA LEU A 19 -0.44 0.38 -2.47
C LEU A 19 0.06 1.66 -1.80
N ALA A 20 0.78 1.53 -0.67
CA ALA A 20 1.41 2.65 0.02
C ALA A 20 2.75 3.10 -0.58
N GLY A 21 3.25 2.40 -1.60
CA GLY A 21 4.55 2.68 -2.20
C GLY A 21 5.74 2.36 -1.27
N LEU A 22 5.53 1.53 -0.25
CA LEU A 22 6.57 1.04 0.66
C LEU A 22 7.29 -0.20 0.10
N THR A 23 6.61 -0.94 -0.77
CA THR A 23 7.14 -2.13 -1.45
C THR A 23 6.95 -1.97 -2.97
N GLU A 24 7.97 -2.31 -3.76
CA GLU A 24 7.89 -2.23 -5.22
C GLU A 24 6.95 -3.29 -5.80
N LEU A 25 6.19 -2.88 -6.82
CA LEU A 25 5.32 -3.78 -7.57
C LEU A 25 6.16 -4.64 -8.52
N GLN A 26 6.09 -5.96 -8.37
CA GLN A 26 6.86 -6.88 -9.21
C GLN A 26 6.30 -6.99 -10.64
N ASN A 27 4.98 -7.01 -10.80
CA ASN A 27 4.29 -7.15 -12.08
C ASN A 27 2.93 -6.45 -12.06
N GLY A 28 2.45 -6.00 -13.22
CA GLY A 28 1.14 -5.36 -13.38
C GLY A 28 1.17 -3.84 -13.26
N VAL A 29 0.01 -3.23 -12.99
CA VAL A 29 -0.13 -1.78 -12.88
C VAL A 29 -1.13 -1.39 -11.80
N ILE A 30 -0.79 -0.39 -11.00
CA ILE A 30 -1.71 0.27 -10.07
C ILE A 30 -2.21 1.53 -10.76
N LYS A 31 -3.53 1.74 -10.79
CA LYS A 31 -4.13 2.93 -11.40
C LYS A 31 -4.88 3.75 -10.37
N TYR A 32 -4.69 5.05 -10.40
CA TYR A 32 -5.51 6.03 -9.69
C TYR A 32 -6.18 6.95 -10.71
N ASN A 33 -7.52 6.98 -10.69
CA ASN A 33 -8.34 7.69 -11.68
C ASN A 33 -8.00 7.36 -13.14
N GLY A 34 -7.70 6.09 -13.43
CA GLY A 34 -7.36 5.61 -14.77
C GLY A 34 -5.91 5.83 -15.20
N HIS A 35 -5.13 6.63 -14.46
CA HIS A 35 -3.71 6.87 -14.71
C HIS A 35 -2.83 5.94 -13.89
N ASN A 36 -1.68 5.54 -14.44
CA ASN A 36 -0.74 4.70 -13.72
C ASN A 36 -0.17 5.48 -12.53
N LEU A 37 -0.13 4.86 -11.35
CA LEU A 37 0.36 5.48 -10.13
C LEU A 37 1.82 5.96 -10.29
N THR A 38 2.63 5.28 -11.10
CA THR A 38 4.02 5.67 -11.38
C THR A 38 4.16 6.96 -12.19
N GLN A 39 3.07 7.48 -12.75
CA GLN A 39 3.04 8.75 -13.49
C GLN A 39 2.85 9.96 -12.57
N TYR A 40 2.54 9.73 -11.29
CA TYR A 40 2.37 10.79 -10.30
C TYR A 40 3.68 11.03 -9.54
N ASP A 41 3.86 12.25 -9.04
CA ASP A 41 4.96 12.56 -8.11
C ASP A 41 4.78 11.76 -6.79
N PRO A 42 5.75 10.94 -6.39
CA PRO A 42 5.70 10.18 -5.14
C PRO A 42 5.49 11.05 -3.90
N GLN A 43 5.93 12.32 -3.90
CA GLN A 43 5.70 13.24 -2.79
C GLN A 43 4.21 13.61 -2.66
N LEU A 44 3.54 13.89 -3.77
CA LEU A 44 2.10 14.18 -3.81
C LEU A 44 1.26 12.97 -3.39
N LEU A 45 1.63 11.78 -3.87
CA LEU A 45 0.93 10.53 -3.49
C LEU A 45 0.93 10.30 -1.97
N ARG A 46 2.06 10.57 -1.30
CA ARG A 46 2.19 10.44 0.15
C ARG A 46 1.36 11.46 0.95
N GLN A 47 0.97 12.58 0.35
CA GLN A 47 0.07 13.55 0.99
C GLN A 47 -1.39 13.10 0.96
N TRP A 48 -1.76 12.25 0.00
CA TRP A 48 -3.14 11.75 -0.15
C TRP A 48 -3.39 10.46 0.61
N LEU A 49 -2.34 9.71 0.94
CA LEU A 49 -2.44 8.40 1.56
C LEU A 49 -1.85 8.41 2.98
N GLY A 50 -2.72 8.25 3.97
CA GLY A 50 -2.30 7.85 5.32
C GLY A 50 -2.12 6.33 5.41
N PHE A 51 -0.93 5.87 5.79
CA PHE A 51 -0.66 4.45 6.01
C PHE A 51 -0.38 4.19 7.49
N TYR A 52 -1.19 3.33 8.10
CA TYR A 52 -0.99 2.83 9.46
C TYR A 52 -0.70 1.34 9.36
N GLY A 53 0.59 1.03 9.26
CA GLY A 53 1.09 -0.33 9.29
C GLY A 53 1.02 -0.94 10.70
N ASP A 54 1.38 -2.20 10.81
CA ASP A 54 1.50 -2.86 12.10
C ASP A 54 2.60 -2.16 12.93
N GLN A 55 2.27 -1.69 14.12
CA GLN A 55 3.26 -1.08 15.00
C GLN A 55 4.09 -2.19 15.65
N PRO A 56 5.44 -2.11 15.65
CA PRO A 56 6.23 -3.04 16.43
C PRO A 56 5.77 -2.93 17.88
N ARG A 57 5.36 -4.06 18.45
CA ARG A 57 4.92 -4.13 19.84
C ARG A 57 6.04 -3.56 20.70
N SER A 58 5.85 -2.36 21.26
CA SER A 58 6.78 -1.79 22.23
C SER A 58 6.74 -2.70 23.45
N SER A 59 7.72 -3.58 23.58
CA SER A 59 8.00 -4.29 24.82
C SER A 59 8.54 -3.26 25.82
N LEU A 60 7.64 -2.71 26.64
CA LEU A 60 7.98 -2.26 27.99
C LEU A 60 7.98 -3.47 28.92
#